data_AF-A0A840VDH1-F1
#
_entry.id   AF-A0A840VDH1-F1
#
_cell.length_a   1.000
_cell.length_b   1.000
_cell.length_c   1.000
_cell.angle_alpha   90.00
_cell.angle_beta   90.00
_cell.angle_gamma   90.00
#
_symmetry.space_group_name_H-M   'P 1'
#
loop_
_entity.id
_entity.type
_entity.pdbx_description
1 polymer ?
#
loop_
_entity_poly.entity_id
_entity_poly.type
_entity_poly.pdbx_seq_one_letter_code
_entity_poly.pdbx_strand_id
1 'polypeptide(L)'
;MDPEHPAKLPLIRTVIAGVLVFVLLQTTRTSDALSWLTRPAVLAVTRLFGGTVSDDGGFLHVGRLLVPWSRDCAGFDVLLVLWGLILWGSRFEPVSRKFWIRMVAALPAAVVANIARVLTIIGWREVFYPAVESPQTHYFIGFLWLLPLLFLFVPRGQRKVGPWLVGMMLPAAALSLAAPQASAPGGVLVTACTLILLGSQHFHRLQNTGERILGVLWLIGAPVIVSSGLESLWLPWLLACPWFLPRTRGLLATFLLLPGTVPLVSMTVPWLIGGLLVIMAILLYFQWRKTDHAPDSSSEKFSTTRAAVLVILFLVPFVASTLGPAMQSGIQPPAGVMAQPMEAGTWNIRLPRQSPYISLSWFAPSGSGRHHTLPVCMSYRGRKLEPVEGLQGLYADDDLWLAESFLLPDGSLHDYRSYLKATLVPFRSPGIHLIASARRDQLSPSRFSEDSQALFEAIARHAGSHRPALP
;
A
#
# COMPACT_ATOMS: atom_id res chain seq x y z
N MET A 1 29.09 -38.41 -21.14
CA MET A 1 28.76 -37.46 -20.06
C MET A 1 27.59 -36.65 -20.57
N ASP A 2 26.38 -36.99 -20.11
CA ASP A 2 25.15 -36.40 -20.60
C ASP A 2 25.04 -34.90 -20.23
N PRO A 3 24.67 -34.02 -21.19
CA PRO A 3 24.36 -32.63 -20.93
C PRO A 3 22.90 -32.50 -20.47
N GLU A 4 22.53 -33.17 -19.37
CA GLU A 4 21.20 -32.98 -18.77
C GLU A 4 21.21 -31.82 -17.76
N HIS A 5 20.37 -30.81 -18.06
CA HIS A 5 19.79 -29.81 -17.14
C HIS A 5 20.48 -28.44 -16.89
N PRO A 6 20.59 -27.57 -17.90
CA PRO A 6 20.63 -26.11 -17.66
C PRO A 6 19.24 -25.52 -17.27
N ALA A 7 18.14 -26.20 -17.60
CA ALA A 7 16.77 -25.68 -17.51
C ALA A 7 16.11 -25.72 -16.10
N LYS A 8 16.61 -26.54 -15.16
CA LYS A 8 15.99 -26.69 -13.81
C LYS A 8 16.37 -25.59 -12.81
N LEU A 9 17.50 -24.90 -13.04
CA LEU A 9 18.04 -23.87 -12.15
C LEU A 9 17.19 -22.57 -12.05
N PRO A 10 16.59 -22.03 -13.12
CA PRO A 10 15.85 -20.76 -13.07
C PRO A 10 14.56 -20.82 -12.23
N LEU A 11 13.81 -21.93 -12.29
CA LEU A 11 12.58 -22.09 -11.52
C LEU A 11 12.89 -22.27 -10.03
N ILE A 12 13.83 -23.16 -9.70
CA ILE A 12 14.26 -23.38 -8.31
C ILE A 12 14.76 -22.07 -7.71
N ARG A 13 15.51 -21.27 -8.48
CA ARG A 13 15.96 -19.94 -8.04
C ARG A 13 14.83 -18.93 -7.88
N THR A 14 13.83 -18.93 -8.77
CA THR A 14 12.67 -18.04 -8.65
C THR A 14 11.84 -18.40 -7.41
N VAL A 15 11.70 -19.70 -7.12
CA VAL A 15 11.03 -20.20 -5.91
C VAL A 15 11.85 -19.86 -4.67
N ILE A 16 13.16 -20.14 -4.64
CA ILE A 16 14.04 -19.81 -3.52
C ILE A 16 14.06 -18.29 -3.28
N ALA A 17 14.15 -17.49 -4.34
CA ALA A 17 14.10 -16.03 -4.27
C ALA A 17 12.76 -15.55 -3.72
N GLY A 18 11.65 -16.08 -4.25
CA GLY A 18 10.30 -15.76 -3.78
C GLY A 18 10.11 -16.14 -2.32
N VAL A 19 10.59 -17.32 -1.90
CA VAL A 19 10.55 -17.77 -0.51
C VAL A 19 11.44 -16.91 0.38
N LEU A 20 12.66 -16.54 -0.06
CA LEU A 20 13.54 -15.65 0.70
C LEU A 20 12.93 -14.27 0.89
N VAL A 21 12.42 -13.65 -0.19
CA VAL A 21 11.73 -12.36 -0.13
C VAL A 21 10.50 -12.46 0.76
N PHE A 22 9.72 -13.53 0.64
CA PHE A 22 8.56 -13.79 1.48
C PHE A 22 8.95 -13.92 2.95
N VAL A 23 9.89 -14.81 3.27
CA VAL A 23 10.39 -15.02 4.65
C VAL A 23 10.90 -13.71 5.22
N LEU A 24 11.71 -12.95 4.47
CA LEU A 24 12.20 -11.66 4.94
C LEU A 24 11.07 -10.64 5.14
N LEU A 25 10.05 -10.60 4.28
CA LEU A 25 8.84 -9.78 4.48
C LEU A 25 8.05 -10.21 5.73
N GLN A 26 8.10 -11.50 6.10
CA GLN A 26 7.41 -12.04 7.27
C GLN A 26 8.21 -11.88 8.57
N THR A 27 9.53 -12.08 8.55
CA THR A 27 10.39 -12.02 9.75
C THR A 27 10.65 -10.59 10.20
N THR A 28 10.50 -9.60 9.34
CA THR A 28 10.61 -8.18 9.72
C THR A 28 9.35 -7.60 10.33
N ARG A 29 8.31 -8.43 10.48
CA ARG A 29 7.20 -8.13 11.39
C ARG A 29 7.65 -7.97 12.85
N THR A 30 8.84 -8.46 13.21
CA THR A 30 9.30 -8.51 14.61
C THR A 30 10.52 -7.66 14.95
N SER A 31 11.12 -6.90 14.00
CA SER A 31 12.34 -6.14 14.31
C SER A 31 12.41 -4.74 13.70
N ASP A 32 12.61 -3.73 14.54
CA ASP A 32 13.05 -2.37 14.18
C ASP A 32 14.56 -2.34 13.84
N ALA A 33 15.04 -3.38 13.15
CA ALA A 33 16.46 -3.71 13.05
C ALA A 33 17.32 -2.67 12.33
N LEU A 34 16.74 -1.74 11.59
CA LEU A 34 17.46 -0.63 10.92
C LEU A 34 17.15 0.75 11.53
N SER A 35 16.27 0.81 12.53
CA SER A 35 15.88 2.06 13.19
C SER A 35 17.09 2.70 13.91
N TRP A 36 17.94 1.88 14.53
CA TRP A 36 19.17 2.33 15.20
C TRP A 36 20.17 3.05 14.27
N LEU A 37 20.10 2.82 12.96
CA LEU A 37 20.97 3.45 11.97
C LEU A 37 20.29 4.61 11.26
N THR A 38 19.06 4.40 10.79
CA THR A 38 18.31 5.38 9.99
C THR A 38 17.89 6.60 10.83
N ARG A 39 17.46 6.40 12.07
CA ARG A 39 17.00 7.49 12.94
C ARG A 39 18.12 8.47 13.29
N PRO A 40 19.30 8.04 13.81
CA PRO A 40 20.38 8.97 14.07
C PRO A 40 20.90 9.68 12.82
N ALA A 41 20.88 9.00 11.67
CA ALA A 41 21.28 9.61 10.40
C ALA A 41 20.32 10.73 9.98
N VAL A 42 19.00 10.51 10.06
CA VAL A 42 18.00 11.55 9.80
C VAL A 42 18.17 12.73 10.75
N LEU A 43 18.34 12.48 12.05
CA LEU A 43 18.62 13.52 13.06
C LEU A 43 19.86 14.34 12.68
N ALA A 44 20.97 13.67 12.37
CA ALA A 44 22.23 14.33 12.02
C ALA A 44 22.09 15.19 10.77
N VAL A 45 21.46 14.66 9.71
CA VAL A 45 21.25 15.40 8.47
C VAL A 45 20.35 16.61 8.70
N THR A 46 19.24 16.47 9.42
CA THR A 46 18.35 17.59 9.75
C THR A 46 19.09 18.69 10.53
N ARG A 47 19.94 18.33 11.51
CA ARG A 47 20.78 19.30 12.24
C ARG A 47 21.79 19.99 11.33
N LEU A 48 22.42 19.26 10.41
CA LEU A 48 23.37 19.83 9.44
C LEU A 48 22.70 20.87 8.53
N PHE A 49 21.42 20.71 8.21
CA PHE A 49 20.63 21.70 7.48
C PHE A 49 20.00 22.79 8.36
N GLY A 50 20.43 22.91 9.63
CA GLY A 50 19.99 23.97 10.55
C GLY A 50 18.64 23.73 11.22
N GLY A 51 18.07 22.53 11.09
CA GLY A 51 16.82 22.17 11.75
C GLY A 51 17.00 21.90 13.25
N THR A 52 16.15 22.49 14.09
CA THR A 52 16.05 22.13 15.51
C THR A 52 15.40 20.76 15.62
N VAL A 53 16.12 19.75 16.13
CA VAL A 53 15.58 18.40 16.23
C VAL A 53 15.91 17.69 17.54
N SER A 54 14.87 17.14 18.19
CA SER A 54 14.98 16.27 19.37
C SER A 54 14.37 14.89 19.10
N ASP A 55 14.85 13.93 19.87
CA ASP A 55 14.42 12.54 19.82
C ASP A 55 13.74 12.18 21.14
N ASP A 56 12.42 11.96 21.07
CA ASP A 56 11.57 11.70 22.23
C ASP A 56 11.13 10.22 22.25
N GLY A 57 11.91 9.33 21.62
CA GLY A 57 11.67 7.88 21.61
C GLY A 57 10.57 7.45 20.63
N GLY A 58 9.31 7.79 20.88
CA GLY A 58 8.20 7.49 19.94
C GLY A 58 8.13 8.47 18.75
N PHE A 59 8.72 9.65 18.92
CA PHE A 59 8.59 10.77 17.99
C PHE A 59 9.95 11.43 17.76
N LEU A 60 10.09 12.02 16.57
CA LEU A 60 11.10 13.02 16.26
C LEU A 60 10.42 14.39 16.24
N HIS A 61 10.89 15.30 17.07
CA HIS A 61 10.48 16.70 17.00
C HIS A 61 11.39 17.41 16.02
N VAL A 62 10.87 17.89 14.89
CA VAL A 62 11.62 18.68 13.91
C VAL A 62 10.98 20.06 13.85
N GLY A 63 11.57 21.04 14.53
CA GLY A 63 10.99 22.37 14.67
C GLY A 63 9.60 22.32 15.31
N ARG A 64 8.58 22.64 14.50
CA ARG A 64 7.16 22.59 14.89
C ARG A 64 6.47 21.26 14.59
N LEU A 65 7.16 20.34 13.89
CA LEU A 65 6.60 19.06 13.48
C LEU A 65 6.83 18.00 14.54
N LEU A 66 5.78 17.24 14.81
CA LEU A 66 5.84 15.99 15.53
C LEU A 66 5.80 14.85 14.51
N VAL A 67 6.94 14.18 14.30
CA VAL A 67 7.08 13.09 13.32
C VAL A 67 7.07 11.76 14.06
N PRO A 68 5.99 10.97 14.01
CA PRO A 68 5.94 9.65 14.65
C PRO A 68 6.93 8.73 13.94
N TRP A 69 7.81 8.11 14.72
CA TRP A 69 8.79 7.19 14.18
C TRP A 69 8.22 5.79 14.16
N SER A 70 7.91 5.28 12.96
CA SER A 70 7.34 3.95 12.77
C SER A 70 8.30 3.02 12.05
N ARG A 71 7.94 1.74 11.98
CA ARG A 71 8.67 0.72 11.20
C ARG A 71 8.89 1.13 9.74
N ASP A 72 7.93 1.83 9.15
CA ASP A 72 8.03 2.34 7.78
C ASP A 72 9.23 3.32 7.62
N CYS A 73 9.50 4.12 8.65
CA CYS A 73 10.64 5.03 8.69
C CYS A 73 11.99 4.32 8.86
N ALA A 74 12.01 3.06 9.33
CA ALA A 74 13.23 2.29 9.53
C ALA A 74 13.85 1.77 8.22
N GLY A 75 13.12 1.80 7.10
CA GLY A 75 13.69 1.58 5.76
C GLY A 75 13.85 0.15 5.28
N PHE A 76 13.27 -0.80 5.99
CA PHE A 76 13.39 -2.22 5.63
C PHE A 76 12.65 -2.55 4.32
N ASP A 77 11.54 -1.88 4.04
CA ASP A 77 10.72 -2.13 2.85
C ASP A 77 11.47 -1.80 1.55
N VAL A 78 12.26 -0.71 1.52
CA VAL A 78 13.08 -0.33 0.35
C VAL A 78 14.12 -1.40 0.04
N LEU A 79 14.78 -1.94 1.08
CA LEU A 79 15.76 -3.01 0.94
C LEU A 79 15.14 -4.29 0.38
N LEU A 80 13.99 -4.69 0.92
CA LEU A 80 13.27 -5.89 0.48
C LEU A 80 12.84 -5.80 -0.98
N VAL A 81 12.25 -4.66 -1.36
CA VAL A 81 11.85 -4.41 -2.73
C VAL A 81 13.07 -4.45 -3.65
N LEU A 82 14.18 -3.82 -3.28
CA LEU A 82 15.42 -3.81 -4.07
C LEU A 82 16.03 -5.22 -4.22
N TRP A 83 16.11 -6.01 -3.15
CA TRP A 83 16.57 -7.40 -3.23
C TRP A 83 15.64 -8.26 -4.07
N GLY A 84 14.32 -8.11 -3.92
CA GLY A 84 13.35 -8.78 -4.77
C GLY A 84 13.56 -8.47 -6.26
N LEU A 85 13.89 -7.23 -6.59
CA LEU A 85 14.18 -6.79 -7.95
C LEU A 85 15.53 -7.28 -8.49
N ILE A 86 16.58 -7.33 -7.66
CA ILE A 86 17.88 -7.90 -8.05
C ILE A 86 17.71 -9.39 -8.35
N LEU A 87 17.00 -10.13 -7.49
CA LEU A 87 16.67 -11.54 -7.69
C LEU A 87 15.84 -11.72 -8.97
N TRP A 88 14.80 -10.90 -9.14
CA TRP A 88 13.94 -10.90 -10.32
C TRP A 88 14.70 -10.67 -11.62
N GLY A 89 15.56 -9.65 -11.65
CA GLY A 89 16.39 -9.28 -12.80
C GLY A 89 17.46 -10.31 -13.12
N SER A 90 17.99 -11.00 -12.10
CA SER A 90 19.06 -11.99 -12.23
C SER A 90 18.58 -13.44 -12.40
N ARG A 91 17.26 -13.70 -12.43
CA ARG A 91 16.69 -15.07 -12.37
C ARG A 91 17.15 -16.02 -13.48
N PHE A 92 17.61 -15.47 -14.61
CA PHE A 92 18.13 -16.23 -15.76
C PHE A 92 19.66 -16.25 -15.85
N GLU A 93 20.37 -15.54 -14.98
CA GLU A 93 21.83 -15.47 -14.97
C GLU A 93 22.41 -16.48 -13.96
N PRO A 94 23.60 -17.06 -14.19
CA PRO A 94 24.28 -17.86 -13.18
C PRO A 94 24.61 -17.03 -11.94
N VAL A 95 24.43 -17.61 -10.75
CA VAL A 95 24.85 -16.97 -9.49
C VAL A 95 26.36 -16.78 -9.56
N SER A 96 26.78 -15.53 -9.57
CA SER A 96 28.18 -15.14 -9.72
C SER A 96 28.61 -14.26 -8.56
N ARG A 97 29.92 -14.03 -8.41
CA ARG A 97 30.44 -13.07 -7.43
C ARG A 97 29.79 -11.68 -7.59
N LYS A 98 29.50 -11.26 -8.83
CA LYS A 98 28.83 -9.99 -9.12
C LYS A 98 27.40 -9.93 -8.55
N PHE A 99 26.68 -11.04 -8.54
CA PHE A 99 25.35 -11.12 -7.93
C PHE A 99 25.43 -10.86 -6.42
N TRP A 100 26.32 -11.54 -5.70
CA TRP A 100 26.48 -11.35 -4.26
C TRP A 100 26.96 -9.94 -3.89
N ILE A 101 27.88 -9.36 -4.68
CA ILE A 101 28.31 -7.97 -4.49
C ILE A 101 27.11 -7.02 -4.61
N ARG A 102 26.23 -7.21 -5.60
CA ARG A 102 25.00 -6.39 -5.73
C ARG A 102 24.07 -6.56 -4.54
N MET A 103 23.85 -7.79 -4.08
CA MET A 103 22.99 -8.06 -2.91
C MET A 103 23.53 -7.36 -1.65
N VAL A 104 24.84 -7.44 -1.40
CA VAL A 104 25.46 -6.78 -0.24
C VAL A 104 25.46 -5.26 -0.39
N ALA A 105 25.84 -4.74 -1.56
CA ALA A 105 25.90 -3.31 -1.83
C ALA A 105 24.50 -2.63 -1.90
N ALA A 106 23.44 -3.41 -2.10
CA ALA A 106 22.06 -2.93 -2.00
C ALA A 106 21.68 -2.49 -0.58
N LEU A 107 22.31 -3.05 0.47
CA LEU A 107 22.04 -2.68 1.86
C LEU A 107 22.34 -1.21 2.16
N PRO A 108 23.58 -0.71 1.98
CA PRO A 108 23.88 0.71 2.21
C PRO A 108 23.09 1.62 1.27
N ALA A 109 22.85 1.20 0.02
CA ALA A 109 22.06 1.99 -0.92
C ALA A 109 20.59 2.14 -0.49
N ALA A 110 19.98 1.08 0.04
CA ALA A 110 18.62 1.12 0.57
C ALA A 110 18.52 1.99 1.83
N VAL A 111 19.53 1.97 2.70
CA VAL A 111 19.62 2.87 3.87
C VAL A 111 19.66 4.33 3.42
N VAL A 112 20.53 4.68 2.47
CA VAL A 112 20.64 6.04 1.94
C VAL A 112 19.33 6.48 1.28
N ALA A 113 18.73 5.63 0.44
CA ALA A 113 17.45 5.93 -0.20
C ALA A 113 16.32 6.10 0.81
N ASN A 114 16.29 5.31 1.89
CA ASN A 114 15.31 5.49 2.95
C ASN A 114 15.53 6.77 3.75
N ILE A 115 16.77 7.14 4.09
CA ILE A 115 17.07 8.42 4.75
C ILE A 115 16.57 9.57 3.87
N ALA A 116 16.88 9.54 2.58
CA ALA A 116 16.43 10.56 1.63
C ALA A 116 14.89 10.61 1.50
N ARG A 117 14.23 9.45 1.49
CA ARG A 117 12.76 9.33 1.55
C ARG A 117 12.20 9.98 2.81
N VAL A 118 12.70 9.64 3.99
CA VAL A 118 12.22 10.19 5.27
C VAL A 118 12.43 11.71 5.32
N LEU A 119 13.59 12.21 4.89
CA LEU A 119 13.84 13.65 4.80
C LEU A 119 12.90 14.35 3.81
N THR A 120 12.55 13.70 2.71
CA THR A 120 11.56 14.22 1.75
C THR A 120 10.17 14.31 2.38
N ILE A 121 9.78 13.31 3.19
CA ILE A 121 8.51 13.33 3.93
C ILE A 121 8.50 14.44 4.99
N ILE A 122 9.60 14.63 5.73
CA ILE A 122 9.73 15.73 6.69
C ILE A 122 9.59 17.08 5.97
N GLY A 123 10.29 17.25 4.83
CA GLY A 123 10.16 18.44 4.00
C GLY A 123 8.74 18.66 3.49
N TRP A 124 8.06 17.59 3.08
CA TRP A 124 6.64 17.64 2.71
C TRP A 124 5.76 18.14 3.86
N ARG A 125 5.91 17.56 5.06
CA ARG A 125 5.18 17.98 6.26
C ARG A 125 5.42 19.45 6.62
N GLU A 126 6.64 19.96 6.45
CA GLU A 126 6.93 21.37 6.72
C GLU A 126 6.20 22.31 5.76
N VAL A 127 6.14 21.95 4.48
CA VAL A 127 5.50 22.76 3.43
C VAL A 127 3.98 22.76 3.58
N PHE A 128 3.39 21.62 3.96
CA PHE A 128 1.94 21.44 4.04
C PHE A 128 1.37 21.49 5.47
N TYR A 129 2.18 21.86 6.47
CA TYR A 129 1.73 21.99 7.86
C TYR A 129 0.46 22.86 8.00
N PRO A 130 -0.56 22.43 8.77
CA PRO A 130 -0.58 21.30 9.70
C PRO A 130 -0.98 19.95 9.10
N ALA A 131 -1.19 19.84 7.79
CA ALA A 131 -1.65 18.60 7.18
C ALA A 131 -0.62 17.47 7.31
N VAL A 132 -1.10 16.27 7.59
CA VAL A 132 -0.31 15.04 7.59
C VAL A 132 -0.44 14.35 6.23
N GLU A 133 0.66 13.86 5.69
CA GLU A 133 0.68 13.08 4.45
C GLU A 133 -0.10 11.77 4.56
N SER A 134 -0.55 11.26 3.42
CA SER A 134 -1.22 9.96 3.38
C SER A 134 -0.20 8.80 3.34
N PRO A 135 -0.62 7.58 3.71
CA PRO A 135 0.18 6.37 3.50
C PRO A 135 0.62 6.21 2.04
N GLN A 136 -0.21 6.65 1.09
CA GLN A 136 0.07 6.57 -0.33
C GLN A 136 1.20 7.52 -0.74
N THR A 137 1.27 8.72 -0.15
CA THR A 137 2.41 9.64 -0.33
C THR A 137 3.71 9.02 0.16
N HIS A 138 3.68 8.32 1.30
CA HIS A 138 4.84 7.58 1.82
C HIS A 138 5.40 6.56 0.82
N TYR A 139 4.52 5.78 0.21
CA TYR A 139 4.91 4.76 -0.77
C TYR A 139 5.33 5.37 -2.09
N PHE A 140 4.69 6.45 -2.54
CA PHE A 140 5.09 7.15 -3.75
C PHE A 140 6.50 7.73 -3.62
N ILE A 141 6.78 8.45 -2.54
CA ILE A 141 8.11 9.02 -2.28
C ILE A 141 9.14 7.88 -2.18
N GLY A 142 8.81 6.79 -1.47
CA GLY A 142 9.68 5.60 -1.40
C GLY A 142 9.96 4.99 -2.77
N PHE A 143 8.95 4.90 -3.63
CA PHE A 143 9.07 4.39 -4.99
C PHE A 143 9.98 5.28 -5.85
N LEU A 144 9.86 6.62 -5.75
CA LEU A 144 10.75 7.54 -6.46
C LEU A 144 12.21 7.34 -6.10
N TRP A 145 12.51 7.12 -4.81
CA TRP A 145 13.88 6.85 -4.32
C TRP A 145 14.39 5.44 -4.69
N LEU A 146 13.50 4.51 -5.04
CA LEU A 146 13.88 3.20 -5.57
C LEU A 146 14.36 3.27 -7.04
N LEU A 147 13.81 4.19 -7.85
CA LEU A 147 14.08 4.25 -9.29
C LEU A 147 15.57 4.35 -9.66
N PRO A 148 16.39 5.22 -9.04
CA PRO A 148 17.82 5.28 -9.33
C PRO A 148 18.53 3.96 -9.01
N LEU A 149 18.09 3.25 -7.96
CA LEU A 149 18.69 1.99 -7.53
C LEU A 149 18.44 0.86 -8.53
N LEU A 150 17.34 0.92 -9.29
CA LEU A 150 17.09 -0.04 -10.38
C LEU A 150 18.23 -0.01 -11.40
N PHE A 151 18.68 1.19 -11.81
CA PHE A 151 19.75 1.35 -12.79
C PHE A 151 21.12 0.89 -12.26
N LEU A 152 21.35 1.03 -10.95
CA LEU A 152 22.62 0.69 -10.33
C LEU A 152 22.77 -0.81 -10.06
N PHE A 153 21.71 -1.44 -9.54
CA PHE A 153 21.81 -2.78 -8.96
C PHE A 153 21.17 -3.87 -9.81
N VAL A 154 20.16 -3.55 -10.61
CA VAL A 154 19.43 -4.58 -11.37
C VAL A 154 20.12 -4.82 -12.71
N PRO A 155 20.58 -6.05 -13.00
CA PRO A 155 21.28 -6.32 -14.25
C PRO A 155 20.39 -6.04 -15.46
N ARG A 156 21.01 -5.42 -16.46
CA ARG A 156 20.42 -5.21 -17.77
C ARG A 156 20.63 -6.39 -18.73
N GLY A 157 21.69 -7.17 -18.51
CA GLY A 157 22.13 -8.21 -19.44
C GLY A 157 22.33 -7.63 -20.84
N GLN A 158 21.88 -8.35 -21.88
CA GLN A 158 21.93 -7.90 -23.28
C GLN A 158 20.71 -7.05 -23.72
N ARG A 159 19.78 -6.73 -22.81
CA ARG A 159 18.52 -6.07 -23.18
C ARG A 159 18.74 -4.60 -23.56
N LYS A 160 17.95 -4.07 -24.50
CA LYS A 160 17.88 -2.62 -24.78
C LYS A 160 17.26 -1.87 -23.58
N VAL A 161 17.60 -0.59 -23.39
CA VAL A 161 17.14 0.22 -22.23
C VAL A 161 15.62 0.17 -22.07
N GLY A 162 14.88 0.44 -23.15
CA GLY A 162 13.41 0.53 -23.09
C GLY A 162 12.73 -0.76 -22.59
N PRO A 163 12.91 -1.91 -23.26
CA PRO A 163 12.35 -3.18 -22.80
C PRO A 163 12.84 -3.60 -21.40
N TRP A 164 14.09 -3.31 -21.05
CA TRP A 164 14.60 -3.57 -19.70
C TRP A 164 13.87 -2.72 -18.66
N LEU A 165 13.74 -1.42 -18.91
CA LEU A 165 13.09 -0.48 -18.01
C LEU A 165 11.62 -0.86 -17.79
N VAL A 166 10.87 -1.11 -18.87
CA VAL A 166 9.49 -1.59 -18.79
C VAL A 166 9.41 -2.90 -18.02
N GLY A 167 10.32 -3.83 -18.31
CA GLY A 167 10.42 -5.13 -17.64
C GLY A 167 10.70 -5.07 -16.14
N MET A 168 11.36 -4.00 -15.67
CA MET A 168 11.70 -3.80 -14.25
C MET A 168 10.74 -2.85 -13.53
N MET A 169 10.07 -1.95 -14.25
CA MET A 169 9.11 -1.02 -13.66
C MET A 169 7.84 -1.71 -13.16
N LEU A 170 7.32 -2.70 -13.88
CA LEU A 170 6.17 -3.48 -13.41
C LEU A 170 6.44 -4.17 -12.05
N PRO A 171 7.47 -5.04 -11.92
CA PRO A 171 7.75 -5.69 -10.65
C PRO A 171 8.12 -4.68 -9.55
N ALA A 172 8.78 -3.56 -9.90
CA ALA A 172 9.07 -2.52 -8.91
C ALA A 172 7.78 -1.89 -8.36
N ALA A 173 6.85 -1.51 -9.24
CA ALA A 173 5.58 -0.94 -8.85
C ALA A 173 4.72 -1.95 -8.06
N ALA A 174 4.62 -3.19 -8.54
CA ALA A 174 3.85 -4.24 -7.87
C ALA A 174 4.40 -4.59 -6.48
N LEU A 175 5.73 -4.75 -6.34
CA LEU A 175 6.34 -5.01 -5.05
C LEU A 175 6.21 -3.82 -4.09
N SER A 176 6.26 -2.59 -4.61
CA SER A 176 6.10 -1.39 -3.78
C SER A 176 4.65 -1.22 -3.28
N LEU A 177 3.66 -1.67 -4.04
CA LEU A 177 2.26 -1.74 -3.57
C LEU A 177 2.03 -2.92 -2.61
N ALA A 178 2.73 -4.05 -2.80
CA ALA A 178 2.55 -5.25 -1.98
C ALA A 178 3.30 -5.21 -0.65
N ALA A 179 4.49 -4.59 -0.59
CA ALA A 179 5.32 -4.49 0.62
C ALA A 179 4.55 -3.97 1.84
N PRO A 180 3.81 -2.84 1.78
CA PRO A 180 3.06 -2.37 2.94
C PRO A 180 1.88 -3.26 3.31
N GLN A 181 1.31 -3.97 2.33
CA GLN A 181 0.24 -4.93 2.57
C GLN A 181 0.76 -6.17 3.29
N ALA A 182 2.07 -6.48 3.23
CA ALA A 182 2.64 -7.66 3.86
C ALA A 182 2.42 -7.71 5.38
N SER A 183 2.24 -6.56 6.04
CA SER A 183 1.87 -6.47 7.47
C SER A 183 0.38 -6.41 7.76
N ALA A 184 -0.47 -6.22 6.74
CA ALA A 184 -1.91 -6.15 6.93
C ALA A 184 -2.52 -7.55 7.13
N PRO A 185 -3.72 -7.67 7.73
CA PRO A 185 -4.48 -8.91 7.74
C PRO A 185 -4.69 -9.45 6.31
N GLY A 186 -4.41 -10.73 6.07
CA GLY A 186 -4.43 -11.31 4.71
C GLY A 186 -3.21 -10.96 3.83
N GLY A 187 -2.34 -10.06 4.30
CA GLY A 187 -1.13 -9.60 3.61
C GLY A 187 -0.15 -10.68 3.17
N VAL A 188 -0.11 -11.79 3.92
CA VAL A 188 0.66 -13.00 3.57
C VAL A 188 0.24 -13.52 2.20
N LEU A 189 -1.07 -13.64 1.99
CA LEU A 189 -1.65 -14.18 0.76
C LEU A 189 -1.49 -13.19 -0.40
N VAL A 190 -1.69 -11.90 -0.15
CA VAL A 190 -1.46 -10.84 -1.13
C VAL A 190 -0.02 -10.89 -1.63
N THR A 191 0.93 -10.97 -0.71
CA THR A 191 2.37 -11.04 -1.01
C THR A 191 2.69 -12.31 -1.80
N ALA A 192 2.21 -13.47 -1.35
CA ALA A 192 2.45 -14.74 -2.03
C ALA A 192 1.89 -14.73 -3.46
N CYS A 193 0.62 -14.36 -3.65
CA CYS A 193 -0.01 -14.28 -4.96
C CYS A 193 0.75 -13.33 -5.89
N THR A 194 1.16 -12.16 -5.37
CA THR A 194 1.96 -11.19 -6.11
C THR A 194 3.29 -11.79 -6.58
N LEU A 195 4.04 -12.43 -5.69
CA LEU A 195 5.34 -13.02 -6.02
C LEU A 195 5.21 -14.18 -7.03
N ILE A 196 4.17 -15.01 -6.92
CA ILE A 196 3.90 -16.10 -7.87
C ILE A 196 3.53 -15.57 -9.24
N LEU A 197 2.64 -14.57 -9.28
CA LEU A 197 2.20 -13.92 -10.52
C LEU A 197 3.37 -13.23 -11.19
N LEU A 198 4.15 -12.43 -10.46
CA LEU A 198 5.39 -11.85 -10.96
C LEU A 198 6.27 -12.97 -11.50
N GLY A 199 6.55 -14.03 -10.72
CA GLY A 199 7.21 -15.29 -11.11
C GLY A 199 6.90 -15.77 -12.54
N SER A 200 5.63 -15.75 -12.89
CA SER A 200 5.12 -16.22 -14.18
C SER A 200 5.27 -15.22 -15.35
N GLN A 201 5.46 -13.95 -15.04
CA GLN A 201 5.34 -12.84 -15.96
C GLN A 201 6.63 -12.52 -16.70
N HIS A 202 6.46 -12.28 -18.00
CA HIS A 202 7.55 -12.00 -18.92
C HIS A 202 7.11 -10.92 -19.89
N PHE A 203 7.97 -9.93 -20.11
CA PHE A 203 7.66 -8.88 -21.07
C PHE A 203 7.58 -9.46 -22.48
N HIS A 204 6.44 -9.24 -23.12
CA HIS A 204 6.13 -9.63 -24.49
C HIS A 204 5.41 -8.48 -25.20
N ARG A 205 5.43 -8.52 -26.53
CA ARG A 205 4.64 -7.58 -27.34
C ARG A 205 3.27 -8.16 -27.65
N LEU A 206 2.29 -7.27 -27.73
CA LEU A 206 0.94 -7.55 -28.23
C LEU A 206 1.00 -7.72 -29.75
N GLN A 207 0.77 -8.92 -30.25
CA GLN A 207 0.88 -9.30 -31.65
C GLN A 207 -0.49 -9.31 -32.33
N ASN A 208 -1.49 -9.94 -31.73
CA ASN A 208 -2.80 -10.14 -32.35
C ASN A 208 -3.85 -9.10 -31.91
N THR A 209 -4.97 -9.04 -32.62
CA THR A 209 -6.05 -8.07 -32.35
C THR A 209 -6.64 -8.24 -30.95
N GLY A 210 -6.80 -9.48 -30.46
CA GLY A 210 -7.31 -9.74 -29.12
C GLY A 210 -6.40 -9.21 -28.00
N GLU A 211 -5.09 -9.43 -28.12
CA GLU A 211 -4.08 -8.90 -27.20
C GLU A 211 -4.08 -7.36 -27.21
N ARG A 212 -4.27 -6.73 -28.37
CA ARG A 212 -4.40 -5.26 -28.47
C ARG A 212 -5.67 -4.74 -27.81
N ILE A 213 -6.81 -5.42 -28.00
CA ILE A 213 -8.07 -5.10 -27.32
C ILE A 213 -7.88 -5.21 -25.81
N LEU A 214 -7.24 -6.28 -25.33
CA LEU A 214 -6.92 -6.46 -23.91
C LEU A 214 -6.03 -5.32 -23.39
N GLY A 215 -5.04 -4.89 -24.18
CA GLY A 215 -4.23 -3.69 -23.91
C GLY A 215 -5.07 -2.42 -23.71
N VAL A 216 -6.05 -2.19 -24.60
CA VAL A 216 -6.96 -1.04 -24.49
C VAL A 216 -7.86 -1.14 -23.27
N LEU A 217 -8.46 -2.32 -23.01
CA LEU A 217 -9.27 -2.55 -21.82
C LEU A 217 -8.48 -2.33 -20.52
N TRP A 218 -7.22 -2.78 -20.50
CA TRP A 218 -6.31 -2.53 -19.39
C TRP A 218 -6.05 -1.03 -19.20
N LEU A 219 -5.81 -0.26 -20.28
CA LEU A 219 -5.66 1.19 -20.19
C LEU A 219 -6.91 1.89 -19.64
N ILE A 220 -8.10 1.45 -20.04
CA ILE A 220 -9.39 1.95 -19.52
C ILE A 220 -9.58 1.57 -18.04
N GLY A 221 -8.98 0.47 -17.59
CA GLY A 221 -9.04 0.05 -16.19
C GLY A 221 -8.52 1.12 -15.22
N ALA A 222 -7.46 1.85 -15.57
CA ALA A 222 -6.90 2.88 -14.69
C ALA A 222 -7.90 4.01 -14.35
N PRO A 223 -8.52 4.73 -15.32
CA PRO A 223 -9.52 5.74 -15.00
C PRO A 223 -10.76 5.19 -14.30
N VAL A 224 -11.15 3.93 -14.57
CA VAL A 224 -12.23 3.25 -13.82
C VAL A 224 -11.84 3.05 -12.34
N ILE A 225 -10.61 2.65 -12.04
CA ILE A 225 -10.12 2.51 -10.66
C ILE A 225 -10.09 3.86 -9.95
N VAL A 226 -9.58 4.90 -10.63
CA VAL A 226 -9.56 6.28 -10.09
C VAL A 226 -10.98 6.75 -9.76
N SER A 227 -11.88 6.67 -10.73
CA SER A 227 -13.27 7.15 -10.57
C SER A 227 -14.08 6.35 -9.56
N SER A 228 -13.75 5.07 -9.36
CA SER A 228 -14.45 4.22 -8.39
C SER A 228 -13.89 4.30 -6.97
N GLY A 229 -12.73 4.92 -6.75
CA GLY A 229 -12.07 4.99 -5.43
C GLY A 229 -11.64 3.61 -4.91
N LEU A 230 -11.34 2.66 -5.81
CA LEU A 230 -11.01 1.28 -5.47
C LEU A 230 -9.50 1.01 -5.55
N GLU A 231 -8.71 1.62 -4.67
CA GLU A 231 -7.25 1.48 -4.70
C GLU A 231 -6.75 0.03 -4.55
N SER A 232 -7.53 -0.84 -3.90
CA SER A 232 -7.23 -2.27 -3.78
C SER A 232 -7.15 -2.98 -5.14
N LEU A 233 -7.65 -2.35 -6.21
CA LEU A 233 -7.56 -2.84 -7.58
C LEU A 233 -6.26 -2.44 -8.30
N TRP A 234 -5.43 -1.55 -7.75
CA TRP A 234 -4.19 -1.15 -8.39
C TRP A 234 -3.21 -2.30 -8.58
N LEU A 235 -3.04 -3.13 -7.55
CA LEU A 235 -2.14 -4.29 -7.59
C LEU A 235 -2.61 -5.35 -8.61
N PRO A 236 -3.86 -5.85 -8.58
CA PRO A 236 -4.34 -6.77 -9.60
C PRO A 236 -4.35 -6.13 -11.00
N TRP A 237 -4.60 -4.82 -11.12
CA TRP A 237 -4.51 -4.13 -12.41
C TRP A 237 -3.08 -4.19 -12.96
N LEU A 238 -2.06 -3.85 -12.18
CA LEU A 238 -0.65 -3.99 -12.59
C LEU A 238 -0.33 -5.44 -12.99
N LEU A 239 -0.73 -6.41 -12.17
CA LEU A 239 -0.46 -7.83 -12.44
C LEU A 239 -1.28 -8.40 -13.60
N ALA A 240 -2.36 -7.74 -14.02
CA ALA A 240 -3.13 -8.07 -15.22
C ALA A 240 -2.58 -7.38 -16.49
N CYS A 241 -1.41 -6.73 -16.42
CA CYS A 241 -0.82 -6.02 -17.55
C CYS A 241 -0.62 -6.94 -18.78
N PRO A 242 -1.27 -6.66 -19.94
CA PRO A 242 -1.28 -7.56 -21.09
C PRO A 242 0.10 -7.81 -21.70
N TRP A 243 1.03 -6.88 -21.54
CA TRP A 243 2.43 -7.03 -21.97
C TRP A 243 3.20 -8.07 -21.15
N PHE A 244 2.64 -8.54 -20.03
CA PHE A 244 3.29 -9.48 -19.12
C PHE A 244 2.50 -10.77 -18.92
N LEU A 245 1.23 -10.80 -19.35
CA LEU A 245 0.36 -11.97 -19.21
C LEU A 245 0.87 -13.18 -20.01
N PRO A 246 0.78 -14.40 -19.45
CA PRO A 246 1.08 -15.62 -20.17
C PRO A 246 0.04 -15.90 -21.26
N ARG A 247 0.47 -16.21 -22.49
CA ARG A 247 -0.41 -16.31 -23.68
C ARG A 247 -1.44 -17.45 -23.69
N THR A 248 -1.21 -18.56 -23.00
CA THR A 248 -2.14 -19.72 -23.07
C THR A 248 -2.24 -20.46 -21.74
N ARG A 249 -1.31 -21.38 -21.44
CA ARG A 249 -1.44 -22.34 -20.33
C ARG A 249 -1.34 -21.73 -18.92
N GLY A 250 -0.88 -20.48 -18.79
CA GLY A 250 -0.80 -19.76 -17.50
C GLY A 250 -1.90 -18.71 -17.29
N LEU A 251 -2.72 -18.44 -18.31
CA LEU A 251 -3.68 -17.33 -18.28
C LEU A 251 -4.82 -17.60 -17.29
N LEU A 252 -5.41 -18.80 -17.36
CA LEU A 252 -6.46 -19.21 -16.43
C LEU A 252 -5.99 -19.11 -14.97
N ALA A 253 -4.81 -19.66 -14.68
CA ALA A 253 -4.31 -19.64 -13.33
C ALA A 253 -3.85 -18.24 -12.88
N THR A 254 -3.45 -17.36 -13.81
CA THR A 254 -3.28 -15.92 -13.51
C THR A 254 -4.59 -15.32 -13.04
N PHE A 255 -5.69 -15.54 -13.77
CA PHE A 255 -7.02 -15.05 -13.38
C PHE A 255 -7.52 -15.62 -12.06
N LEU A 256 -7.18 -16.87 -11.74
CA LEU A 256 -7.54 -17.48 -10.45
C LEU A 256 -6.72 -16.93 -9.27
N LEU A 257 -5.48 -16.48 -9.50
CA LEU A 257 -4.63 -15.88 -8.47
C LEU A 257 -4.88 -14.39 -8.25
N LEU A 258 -5.32 -13.64 -9.28
CA LEU A 258 -5.56 -12.20 -9.20
C LEU A 258 -6.46 -11.79 -8.01
N PRO A 259 -7.58 -12.47 -7.71
CA PRO A 259 -8.38 -12.17 -6.52
C PRO A 259 -7.60 -12.25 -5.22
N GLY A 260 -6.62 -13.15 -5.10
CA GLY A 260 -5.76 -13.29 -3.92
C GLY A 260 -4.83 -12.09 -3.69
N THR A 261 -4.67 -11.21 -4.68
CA THR A 261 -3.92 -9.96 -4.56
C THR A 261 -4.76 -8.79 -4.04
N VAL A 262 -6.09 -8.98 -3.88
CA VAL A 262 -6.99 -8.01 -3.30
C VAL A 262 -7.06 -8.24 -1.78
N PRO A 263 -6.63 -7.27 -0.94
CA PRO A 263 -6.59 -7.46 0.52
C PRO A 263 -7.92 -7.93 1.12
N LEU A 264 -9.06 -7.41 0.67
CA LEU A 264 -10.36 -7.84 1.21
C LEU A 264 -10.66 -9.33 0.96
N VAL A 265 -10.38 -9.82 -0.25
CA VAL A 265 -10.60 -11.24 -0.59
C VAL A 265 -9.69 -12.10 0.29
N SER A 266 -8.45 -11.66 0.48
CA SER A 266 -7.48 -12.38 1.33
C SER A 266 -7.86 -12.44 2.81
N MET A 267 -8.62 -11.47 3.33
CA MET A 267 -9.07 -11.44 4.72
C MET A 267 -10.29 -12.34 4.99
N THR A 268 -11.08 -12.63 3.96
CA THR A 268 -12.43 -13.19 4.14
C THR A 268 -12.52 -14.69 3.96
N VAL A 269 -11.54 -15.33 3.31
CA VAL A 269 -11.63 -16.74 2.94
C VAL A 269 -10.33 -17.50 3.26
N PRO A 270 -10.13 -17.96 4.50
CA PRO A 270 -8.96 -18.76 4.89
C PRO A 270 -8.84 -20.07 4.09
N TRP A 271 -9.96 -20.70 3.68
CA TRP A 271 -9.96 -21.92 2.87
C TRP A 271 -9.51 -21.70 1.41
N LEU A 272 -9.49 -20.44 0.93
CA LEU A 272 -8.91 -20.09 -0.37
C LEU A 272 -7.39 -20.30 -0.38
N ILE A 273 -6.74 -20.33 0.80
CA ILE A 273 -5.30 -20.60 0.92
C ILE A 273 -4.98 -21.99 0.35
N GLY A 274 -5.76 -23.03 0.69
CA GLY A 274 -5.56 -24.38 0.17
C GLY A 274 -5.75 -24.48 -1.34
N GLY A 275 -6.82 -23.86 -1.88
CA GLY A 275 -7.07 -23.81 -3.32
C GLY A 275 -6.03 -22.99 -4.09
N LEU A 276 -5.63 -21.83 -3.56
CA LEU A 276 -4.57 -20.98 -4.15
C LEU A 276 -3.21 -21.68 -4.11
N LEU A 277 -2.90 -22.47 -3.08
CA LEU A 277 -1.69 -23.29 -3.02
C LEU A 277 -1.69 -24.40 -4.07
N VAL A 278 -2.83 -25.02 -4.35
CA VAL A 278 -2.98 -26.00 -5.45
C VAL A 278 -2.84 -25.31 -6.81
N ILE A 279 -3.48 -24.15 -7.02
CA ILE A 279 -3.34 -23.35 -8.24
C ILE A 279 -1.89 -22.87 -8.41
N MET A 280 -1.22 -22.48 -7.33
CA MET A 280 0.20 -22.13 -7.28
C MET A 280 1.07 -23.33 -7.67
N ALA A 281 0.80 -24.52 -7.12
CA ALA A 281 1.51 -25.74 -7.47
C ALA A 281 1.32 -26.09 -8.96
N ILE A 282 0.12 -25.90 -9.51
CA ILE A 282 -0.19 -26.09 -10.93
C ILE A 282 0.56 -25.07 -11.80
N LEU A 283 0.62 -23.79 -11.41
CA LEU A 283 1.37 -22.75 -12.11
C LEU A 283 2.86 -23.02 -12.11
N LEU A 284 3.43 -23.36 -10.96
CA LEU A 284 4.82 -23.74 -10.81
C LEU A 284 5.13 -25.00 -11.63
N TYR A 285 4.23 -25.98 -11.67
CA TYR A 285 4.35 -27.19 -12.48
C TYR A 285 4.32 -26.89 -14.00
N PHE A 286 3.44 -26.01 -14.46
CA PHE A 286 3.40 -25.62 -15.87
C PHE A 286 4.59 -24.74 -16.27
N GLN A 287 5.09 -23.91 -15.37
CA GLN A 287 6.35 -23.17 -15.58
C GLN A 287 7.55 -24.11 -15.62
N TRP A 288 7.57 -25.13 -14.74
CA TRP A 288 8.59 -26.18 -14.73
C TRP A 288 8.69 -26.94 -16.05
N ARG A 289 7.57 -27.18 -16.74
CA ARG A 289 7.55 -27.81 -18.06
C ARG A 289 7.99 -26.90 -19.22
N LYS A 290 8.18 -25.59 -19.02
CA LYS A 290 8.38 -24.62 -20.12
C LYS A 290 9.81 -24.06 -20.22
N THR A 291 10.74 -24.49 -19.37
CA THR A 291 12.13 -23.96 -19.33
C THR A 291 13.04 -24.37 -20.48
N ASP A 292 12.51 -24.92 -21.58
CA ASP A 292 13.33 -25.30 -22.74
C ASP A 292 13.65 -24.15 -23.69
N HIS A 293 13.01 -22.98 -23.56
CA HIS A 293 13.21 -21.88 -24.52
C HIS A 293 13.48 -20.56 -23.79
N ALA A 294 14.71 -20.06 -23.94
CA ALA A 294 15.07 -18.69 -23.57
C ALA A 294 14.12 -17.70 -24.29
N PRO A 295 13.67 -16.63 -23.62
CA PRO A 295 12.76 -15.67 -24.25
C PRO A 295 13.44 -15.07 -25.48
N ASP A 296 12.78 -15.26 -26.62
CA ASP A 296 13.24 -14.82 -27.93
C ASP A 296 13.56 -13.32 -27.89
N SER A 297 14.83 -12.99 -28.12
CA SER A 297 15.31 -11.61 -28.25
C SER A 297 14.85 -11.03 -29.59
N SER A 298 13.54 -10.92 -29.79
CA SER A 298 13.00 -10.38 -31.05
C SER A 298 13.54 -8.96 -31.29
N SER A 299 14.23 -8.83 -32.42
CA SER A 299 15.19 -7.80 -32.79
C SER A 299 14.56 -6.47 -33.23
N GLU A 300 13.23 -6.37 -33.28
CA GLU A 300 12.57 -5.14 -33.70
C GLU A 300 12.74 -3.99 -32.69
N LYS A 301 12.75 -2.75 -33.17
CA LYS A 301 12.87 -1.54 -32.35
C LYS A 301 11.59 -1.31 -31.53
N PHE A 302 11.61 -1.66 -30.24
CA PHE A 302 10.62 -1.15 -29.30
C PHE A 302 10.91 0.36 -29.13
N SER A 303 10.00 1.22 -29.58
CA SER A 303 10.29 2.66 -29.59
C SER A 303 10.43 3.18 -28.16
N THR A 304 11.39 4.09 -27.96
CA THR A 304 11.61 4.77 -26.67
C THR A 304 10.35 5.45 -26.17
N THR A 305 9.53 6.00 -27.08
CA THR A 305 8.24 6.62 -26.77
C THR A 305 7.27 5.63 -26.13
N ARG A 306 7.13 4.41 -26.67
CA ARG A 306 6.25 3.39 -26.07
C ARG A 306 6.75 2.93 -24.70
N ALA A 307 8.06 2.84 -24.53
CA ALA A 307 8.65 2.56 -23.22
C ALA A 307 8.30 3.67 -22.21
N ALA A 308 8.51 4.94 -22.59
CA ALA A 308 8.19 6.08 -21.73
C ALA A 308 6.71 6.09 -21.33
N VAL A 309 5.79 5.86 -22.27
CA VAL A 309 4.35 5.80 -21.98
C VAL A 309 4.02 4.68 -20.98
N LEU A 310 4.56 3.48 -21.16
CA LEU A 310 4.32 2.38 -20.21
C LEU A 310 4.91 2.66 -18.82
N VAL A 311 6.09 3.30 -18.76
CA VAL A 311 6.69 3.72 -17.49
C VAL A 311 5.78 4.70 -16.77
N ILE A 312 5.25 5.72 -17.47
CA ILE A 312 4.30 6.68 -16.91
C ILE A 312 3.05 5.96 -16.41
N LEU A 313 2.53 4.99 -17.17
CA LEU A 313 1.35 4.21 -16.77
C LEU A 313 1.58 3.39 -15.49
N PHE A 314 2.80 2.89 -15.26
CA PHE A 314 3.15 2.21 -14.01
C PHE A 314 3.30 3.16 -12.81
N LEU A 315 3.40 4.48 -13.04
CA LEU A 315 3.37 5.49 -11.98
C LEU A 315 1.95 5.90 -11.58
N VAL A 316 0.95 5.62 -12.43
CA VAL A 316 -0.45 6.03 -12.21
C VAL A 316 -0.99 5.60 -10.83
N PRO A 317 -0.78 4.36 -10.33
CA PRO A 317 -1.26 3.98 -9.01
C PRO A 317 -0.79 4.93 -7.90
N PHE A 318 0.45 5.38 -7.96
CA PHE A 318 1.03 6.24 -6.93
C PHE A 318 0.59 7.70 -7.08
N VAL A 319 0.54 8.20 -8.32
CA VAL A 319 0.13 9.57 -8.61
C VAL A 319 -1.37 9.76 -8.34
N ALA A 320 -2.21 8.84 -8.80
CA ALA A 320 -3.65 8.91 -8.60
C ALA A 320 -4.02 8.85 -7.12
N SER A 321 -3.36 7.97 -6.37
CA SER A 321 -3.57 7.85 -4.92
C SER A 321 -3.06 9.05 -4.11
N THR A 322 -2.11 9.83 -4.65
CA THR A 322 -1.58 11.03 -3.98
C THR A 322 -2.37 12.29 -4.34
N LEU A 323 -2.78 12.45 -5.61
CA LEU A 323 -3.44 13.66 -6.11
C LEU A 323 -4.96 13.60 -6.09
N GLY A 324 -5.56 12.42 -6.31
CA GLY A 324 -7.01 12.23 -6.26
C GLY A 324 -7.69 12.74 -4.97
N PRO A 325 -7.12 12.54 -3.77
CA PRO A 325 -7.72 13.01 -2.53
C PRO A 325 -7.60 14.52 -2.33
N ALA A 326 -6.53 15.14 -2.85
CA ALA A 326 -6.37 16.60 -2.83
C ALA A 326 -7.40 17.31 -3.73
N MET A 327 -8.01 16.58 -4.68
CA MET A 327 -9.03 17.09 -5.61
C MET A 327 -10.47 16.81 -5.17
N GLN A 328 -10.69 15.95 -4.16
CA GLN A 328 -12.04 15.74 -3.63
C GLN A 328 -12.40 16.91 -2.70
N SER A 329 -13.41 17.69 -3.10
CA SER A 329 -14.02 18.71 -2.24
C SER A 329 -14.55 18.04 -0.97
N GLY A 330 -13.99 18.41 0.18
CA GLY A 330 -14.26 17.77 1.46
C GLY A 330 -15.75 17.74 1.80
N ILE A 331 -16.28 16.57 2.12
CA ILE A 331 -17.64 16.39 2.61
C ILE A 331 -17.74 17.13 3.95
N GLN A 332 -18.52 18.22 3.96
CA GLN A 332 -18.68 19.08 5.14
C GLN A 332 -19.67 18.47 6.15
N PRO A 333 -19.52 18.80 7.45
CA PRO A 333 -20.52 18.48 8.45
C PRO A 333 -21.90 19.06 8.09
N PRO A 334 -23.01 18.39 8.44
CA PRO A 334 -24.35 18.86 8.12
C PRO A 334 -24.66 20.20 8.82
N ALA A 335 -25.49 21.03 8.17
CA ALA A 335 -25.92 22.30 8.73
C ALA A 335 -26.61 22.11 10.11
N GLY A 336 -26.39 23.04 11.04
CA GLY A 336 -26.92 22.97 12.40
C GLY A 336 -26.05 22.22 13.41
N VAL A 337 -24.92 21.64 12.97
CA VAL A 337 -23.87 21.14 13.86
C VAL A 337 -22.83 22.24 14.09
N MET A 338 -22.37 22.40 15.33
CA MET A 338 -21.24 23.30 15.60
C MET A 338 -19.97 22.62 15.09
N ALA A 339 -19.40 23.12 14.00
CA ALA A 339 -18.22 22.54 13.37
C ALA A 339 -17.04 23.51 13.45
N GLN A 340 -15.93 23.06 14.02
CA GLN A 340 -14.66 23.75 14.03
C GLN A 340 -13.68 23.00 13.11
N PRO A 341 -13.18 23.62 12.02
CA PRO A 341 -12.21 22.96 11.16
C PRO A 341 -10.91 22.70 11.93
N MET A 342 -10.34 21.52 11.76
CA MET A 342 -9.04 21.14 12.33
C MET A 342 -7.96 21.17 11.25
N GLU A 343 -8.14 20.37 10.21
CA GLU A 343 -7.29 20.29 9.02
C GLU A 343 -8.18 20.17 7.76
N ALA A 344 -7.58 20.13 6.57
CA ALA A 344 -8.34 19.96 5.33
C ALA A 344 -9.19 18.68 5.38
N GLY A 345 -10.51 18.83 5.27
CA GLY A 345 -11.44 17.70 5.30
C GLY A 345 -11.67 17.11 6.71
N THR A 346 -11.25 17.78 7.78
CA THR A 346 -11.50 17.31 9.15
C THR A 346 -12.08 18.41 10.03
N TRP A 347 -13.03 18.03 10.88
CA TRP A 347 -13.73 18.97 11.76
C TRP A 347 -13.90 18.35 13.15
N ASN A 348 -13.71 19.15 14.18
CA ASN A 348 -14.29 18.86 15.48
C ASN A 348 -15.75 19.30 15.43
N ILE A 349 -16.68 18.39 15.70
CA ILE A 349 -18.10 18.64 15.61
C ILE A 349 -18.78 18.46 16.96
N ARG A 350 -19.79 19.28 17.20
CA ARG A 350 -20.56 19.24 18.44
C ARG A 350 -22.05 19.41 18.17
N LEU A 351 -22.83 18.47 18.68
CA LEU A 351 -24.29 18.59 18.69
C LEU A 351 -24.77 19.47 19.86
N PRO A 352 -25.89 20.18 19.70
CA PRO A 352 -26.56 20.83 20.82
C PRO A 352 -26.84 19.80 21.93
N ARG A 353 -26.49 20.13 23.17
CA ARG A 353 -26.66 19.28 24.38
C ARG A 353 -25.79 18.01 24.40
N GLN A 354 -24.76 17.90 23.55
CA GLN A 354 -23.73 16.86 23.67
C GLN A 354 -22.98 17.00 25.00
N SER A 355 -22.66 15.85 25.62
CA SER A 355 -21.83 15.78 26.83
C SER A 355 -20.55 16.60 26.69
N PRO A 356 -20.16 17.41 27.69
CA PRO A 356 -18.94 18.20 27.62
C PRO A 356 -17.66 17.37 27.71
N TYR A 357 -17.76 16.10 28.10
CA TYR A 357 -16.63 15.20 28.28
C TYR A 357 -16.29 14.38 27.03
N ILE A 358 -17.14 14.43 26.00
CA ILE A 358 -16.91 13.70 24.73
C ILE A 358 -16.63 14.71 23.63
N SER A 359 -15.44 14.58 23.04
CA SER A 359 -15.07 15.24 21.79
C SER A 359 -15.42 14.33 20.62
N LEU A 360 -15.87 14.92 19.51
CA LEU A 360 -16.21 14.16 18.32
C LEU A 360 -15.54 14.75 17.10
N SER A 361 -14.75 13.92 16.43
CA SER A 361 -14.04 14.28 15.21
C SER A 361 -14.72 13.69 13.99
N TRP A 362 -14.93 14.52 12.99
CA TRP A 362 -15.44 14.20 11.66
C TRP A 362 -14.26 14.15 10.69
N PHE A 363 -14.01 12.98 10.12
CA PHE A 363 -13.00 12.79 9.09
C PHE A 363 -13.69 12.54 7.75
N ALA A 364 -13.54 13.48 6.82
CA ALA A 364 -13.78 13.20 5.41
C ALA A 364 -12.80 12.12 4.94
N PRO A 365 -13.19 11.33 3.93
CA PRO A 365 -12.27 10.35 3.35
C PRO A 365 -11.02 11.09 2.86
N SER A 366 -9.87 10.71 3.40
CA SER A 366 -8.56 11.15 2.92
C SER A 366 -7.93 10.01 2.11
N GLY A 367 -7.07 10.34 1.16
CA GLY A 367 -6.44 9.30 0.34
C GLY A 367 -7.45 8.55 -0.54
N SER A 368 -7.44 7.23 -0.35
CA SER A 368 -8.10 6.16 -1.10
C SER A 368 -9.61 6.27 -1.35
N GLY A 369 -10.23 7.37 -0.93
CA GLY A 369 -11.67 7.47 -0.89
C GLY A 369 -12.26 6.39 -0.02
N ARG A 370 -11.59 5.92 1.06
CA ARG A 370 -12.10 5.00 2.09
C ARG A 370 -11.37 5.23 3.40
N HIS A 371 -12.06 4.96 4.50
CA HIS A 371 -11.51 5.12 5.84
C HIS A 371 -10.69 3.91 6.27
N HIS A 372 -9.64 4.15 7.05
CA HIS A 372 -8.92 3.10 7.78
C HIS A 372 -9.55 2.89 9.15
N THR A 373 -9.22 1.79 9.84
CA THR A 373 -9.67 1.57 11.22
C THR A 373 -9.07 2.60 12.17
N LEU A 374 -9.76 2.85 13.28
CA LEU A 374 -9.30 3.72 14.36
C LEU A 374 -7.88 3.38 14.87
N PRO A 375 -7.49 2.12 15.12
CA PRO A 375 -6.11 1.78 15.47
C PRO A 375 -5.07 2.18 14.43
N VAL A 376 -5.39 2.04 13.13
CA VAL A 376 -4.50 2.47 12.04
C VAL A 376 -4.46 3.99 11.98
N CYS A 377 -5.60 4.67 12.12
CA CYS A 377 -5.70 6.11 12.12
C CYS A 377 -4.87 6.75 13.26
N MET A 378 -4.90 6.14 14.45
CA MET A 378 -4.17 6.63 15.63
C MET A 378 -2.69 6.26 15.61
N SER A 379 -2.29 5.14 14.98
CA SER A 379 -0.87 4.81 14.85
C SER A 379 -0.10 5.82 13.99
N TYR A 380 -0.72 6.42 12.96
CA TYR A 380 -0.15 7.55 12.21
C TYR A 380 0.01 8.83 13.03
N ARG A 381 -0.65 8.90 14.18
CA ARG A 381 -0.49 9.98 15.17
C ARG A 381 0.39 9.54 16.35
N GLY A 382 1.06 8.40 16.21
CA GLY A 382 1.95 7.80 17.21
C GLY A 382 1.24 7.30 18.47
N ARG A 383 -0.07 7.04 18.40
CA ARG A 383 -0.85 6.46 19.49
C ARG A 383 -1.07 4.98 19.23
N LYS A 384 -0.68 4.13 20.20
CA LYS A 384 -0.96 2.70 20.16
C LYS A 384 -2.24 2.45 20.94
N LEU A 385 -3.23 1.85 20.29
CA LEU A 385 -4.52 1.56 20.90
C LEU A 385 -4.62 0.10 21.31
N GLU A 386 -5.24 -0.14 22.45
CA GLU A 386 -5.59 -1.46 22.96
C GLU A 386 -7.12 -1.63 22.99
N PRO A 387 -7.66 -2.77 22.54
CA PRO A 387 -9.09 -3.02 22.64
C PRO A 387 -9.51 -3.19 24.11
N VAL A 388 -10.66 -2.65 24.49
CA VAL A 388 -11.19 -2.81 25.85
C VAL A 388 -11.96 -4.13 25.96
N GLU A 389 -11.57 -4.98 26.91
CA GLU A 389 -12.23 -6.27 27.12
C GLU A 389 -13.73 -6.10 27.43
N GLY A 390 -14.56 -6.93 26.79
CA GLY A 390 -16.01 -6.94 26.99
C GLY A 390 -16.78 -5.81 26.28
N LEU A 391 -16.11 -4.85 25.65
CA LEU A 391 -16.75 -3.72 24.95
C LEU A 391 -16.31 -3.66 23.48
N GLN A 392 -17.16 -4.13 22.57
CA GLN A 392 -16.84 -4.15 21.14
C GLN A 392 -16.71 -2.74 20.56
N GLY A 393 -15.68 -2.52 19.73
CA GLY A 393 -15.46 -1.25 19.05
C GLY A 393 -14.90 -0.13 19.93
N LEU A 394 -14.63 -0.43 21.21
CA LEU A 394 -13.98 0.48 22.14
C LEU A 394 -12.48 0.20 22.24
N TYR A 395 -11.70 1.26 22.15
CA TYR A 395 -10.25 1.23 22.28
C TYR A 395 -9.78 2.23 23.33
N ALA A 396 -8.61 1.99 23.89
CA ALA A 396 -7.97 2.86 24.86
C ALA A 396 -6.50 3.08 24.52
N ASP A 397 -5.99 4.25 24.88
CA ASP A 397 -4.56 4.47 25.09
C ASP A 397 -4.32 4.88 26.56
N ASP A 398 -3.15 5.44 26.85
CA ASP A 398 -2.79 5.85 28.21
C ASP A 398 -3.75 6.90 28.80
N ASP A 399 -4.35 7.76 27.96
CA ASP A 399 -5.10 8.94 28.40
C ASP A 399 -6.57 8.98 27.96
N LEU A 400 -6.92 8.29 26.87
CA LEU A 400 -8.19 8.44 26.18
C LEU A 400 -8.96 7.12 26.03
N TRP A 401 -10.28 7.22 26.14
CA TRP A 401 -11.22 6.28 25.53
C TRP A 401 -11.52 6.74 24.10
N LEU A 402 -11.55 5.81 23.16
CA LEU A 402 -11.75 6.07 21.74
C LEU A 402 -12.74 5.07 21.13
N ALA A 403 -13.73 5.57 20.39
CA ALA A 403 -14.70 4.75 19.65
C ALA A 403 -14.88 5.28 18.24
N GLU A 404 -15.23 4.40 17.29
CA GLU A 404 -15.44 4.77 15.89
C GLU A 404 -16.83 4.43 15.36
N SER A 405 -17.27 5.19 14.36
CA SER A 405 -18.44 4.89 13.54
C SER A 405 -18.24 5.40 12.13
N PHE A 406 -18.84 4.74 11.15
CA PHE A 406 -18.80 5.12 9.75
C PHE A 406 -20.19 5.56 9.31
N LEU A 407 -20.35 6.84 9.01
CA LEU A 407 -21.59 7.41 8.51
C LEU A 407 -21.64 7.30 6.99
N LEU A 408 -22.52 6.46 6.49
CA LEU A 408 -22.86 6.29 5.08
C LEU A 408 -24.18 7.01 4.75
N PRO A 409 -24.50 7.23 3.46
CA PRO A 409 -25.77 7.83 3.08
C PRO A 409 -26.99 7.10 3.67
N ASP A 410 -26.93 5.77 3.78
CA ASP A 410 -28.00 4.87 4.23
C ASP A 410 -28.01 4.60 5.76
N GLY A 411 -27.05 5.11 6.53
CA GLY A 411 -27.03 4.97 7.98
C GLY A 411 -25.62 4.99 8.58
N SER A 412 -25.51 4.67 9.87
CA SER A 412 -24.22 4.50 10.55
C SER A 412 -23.86 3.03 10.72
N LEU A 413 -22.58 2.70 10.53
CA LEU A 413 -22.02 1.38 10.79
C LEU A 413 -20.94 1.48 11.88
N HIS A 414 -21.04 0.62 12.89
CA HIS A 414 -20.18 0.67 14.08
C HIS A 414 -19.04 -0.36 14.04
N ASP A 415 -18.98 -1.17 12.98
CA ASP A 415 -17.90 -2.12 12.77
C ASP A 415 -17.28 -1.97 11.38
N TYR A 416 -15.95 -2.03 11.35
CA TYR A 416 -15.18 -1.83 10.13
C TYR A 416 -15.46 -2.89 9.05
N ARG A 417 -15.82 -4.11 9.45
CA ARG A 417 -16.09 -5.20 8.49
C ARG A 417 -17.37 -4.91 7.69
N SER A 418 -18.43 -4.46 8.34
CA SER A 418 -19.67 -4.04 7.69
C SER A 418 -19.44 -2.80 6.85
N TYR A 419 -18.68 -1.82 7.35
CA TYR A 419 -18.28 -0.65 6.56
C TYR A 419 -17.58 -1.04 5.26
N LEU A 420 -16.59 -1.93 5.33
CA LEU A 420 -15.87 -2.40 4.15
C LEU A 420 -16.79 -3.10 3.15
N LYS A 421 -17.72 -3.94 3.61
CA LYS A 421 -18.70 -4.61 2.74
C LYS A 421 -19.63 -3.61 2.05
N ALA A 422 -20.15 -2.64 2.80
CA ALA A 422 -21.08 -1.63 2.29
C ALA A 422 -20.40 -0.69 1.28
N THR A 423 -19.12 -0.40 1.46
CA THR A 423 -18.38 0.49 0.56
C THR A 423 -17.71 -0.24 -0.60
N LEU A 424 -17.50 -1.57 -0.58
CA LEU A 424 -16.74 -2.31 -1.62
C LEU A 424 -17.26 -2.16 -3.05
N VAL A 425 -18.52 -1.82 -3.23
CA VAL A 425 -19.11 -1.67 -4.56
C VAL A 425 -18.53 -0.44 -5.27
N PRO A 426 -18.11 -0.52 -6.55
CA PRO A 426 -17.64 0.63 -7.31
C PRO A 426 -18.61 1.82 -7.22
N PHE A 427 -18.06 3.03 -7.12
CA PHE A 427 -18.81 4.29 -7.07
C PHE A 427 -19.69 4.51 -5.83
N ARG A 428 -19.64 3.63 -4.82
CA ARG A 428 -20.27 3.90 -3.53
C ARG A 428 -19.55 5.02 -2.80
N SER A 429 -20.32 5.89 -2.15
CA SER A 429 -19.76 6.87 -1.24
C SER A 429 -19.02 6.17 -0.11
N PRO A 430 -17.79 6.62 0.22
CA PRO A 430 -17.05 6.05 1.34
C PRO A 430 -17.48 6.57 2.70
N GLY A 431 -18.47 7.46 2.72
CA GLY A 431 -19.00 8.03 3.95
C GLY A 431 -17.99 8.86 4.72
N ILE A 432 -18.25 8.97 6.01
CA ILE A 432 -17.51 9.78 6.96
C ILE A 432 -17.09 8.91 8.13
N HIS A 433 -15.85 9.07 8.59
CA HIS A 433 -15.36 8.41 9.79
C HIS A 433 -15.52 9.35 10.97
N LEU A 434 -16.34 8.92 11.92
CA LEU A 434 -16.60 9.61 13.16
C LEU A 434 -15.77 8.95 14.25
N ILE A 435 -14.98 9.74 14.97
CA ILE A 435 -14.18 9.26 16.10
C ILE A 435 -14.59 10.05 17.35
N ALA A 436 -15.20 9.35 18.30
CA ALA A 436 -15.48 9.89 19.63
C ALA A 436 -14.24 9.68 20.52
N SER A 437 -13.93 10.67 21.35
CA SER A 437 -12.85 10.58 22.32
C SER A 437 -13.22 11.24 23.65
N ALA A 438 -12.77 10.68 24.76
CA ALA A 438 -12.93 11.24 26.10
C ALA A 438 -11.73 10.88 26.97
N ARG A 439 -11.39 11.72 27.96
CA ARG A 439 -10.31 11.38 28.90
C ARG A 439 -10.74 10.26 29.84
N ARG A 440 -9.81 9.35 30.15
CA ARG A 440 -10.07 8.17 30.99
C ARG A 440 -10.42 8.51 32.44
N ASP A 441 -9.96 9.68 32.91
CA ASP A 441 -10.28 10.21 34.24
C ASP A 441 -11.67 10.87 34.32
N GLN A 442 -12.34 11.12 33.19
CA GLN A 442 -13.62 11.81 33.14
C GLN A 442 -14.84 10.89 32.99
N LEU A 443 -14.68 9.74 32.33
CA LEU A 443 -15.78 8.80 32.07
C LEU A 443 -15.33 7.35 32.28
N SER A 444 -16.23 6.52 32.79
CA SER A 444 -16.04 5.07 32.79
C SER A 444 -16.16 4.50 31.36
N PRO A 445 -15.51 3.37 31.05
CA PRO A 445 -15.53 2.80 29.69
C PRO A 445 -16.95 2.43 29.23
N SER A 446 -17.78 1.87 30.12
CA SER A 446 -19.19 1.55 29.80
C SER A 446 -20.01 2.81 29.50
N ARG A 447 -19.85 3.86 30.31
CA ARG A 447 -20.56 5.12 30.10
C ARG A 447 -20.15 5.80 28.80
N PHE A 448 -18.85 5.83 28.51
CA PHE A 448 -18.34 6.35 27.26
C PHE A 448 -18.83 5.54 26.05
N SER A 449 -18.89 4.22 26.15
CA SER A 449 -19.44 3.35 25.09
C SER A 449 -20.90 3.69 24.79
N GLU A 450 -21.74 3.81 25.82
CA GLU A 450 -23.16 4.18 25.67
C GLU A 450 -23.34 5.58 25.07
N ASP A 451 -22.65 6.57 25.66
CA ASP A 451 -22.78 7.97 25.25
C ASP A 451 -22.24 8.20 23.82
N SER A 452 -21.15 7.53 23.44
CA SER A 452 -20.60 7.61 22.08
C SER A 452 -21.52 6.98 21.04
N GLN A 453 -22.12 5.82 21.34
CA GLN A 453 -23.08 5.17 20.45
C GLN A 453 -24.32 6.05 20.22
N ALA A 454 -24.89 6.60 21.30
CA ALA A 454 -26.02 7.52 21.23
C ALA A 454 -25.67 8.79 20.41
N LEU A 455 -24.44 9.29 20.55
CA LEU A 455 -23.94 10.44 19.80
C LEU A 455 -23.82 10.14 18.30
N PHE A 456 -23.26 8.98 17.92
CA PHE A 456 -23.16 8.58 16.52
C PHE A 456 -24.53 8.46 15.85
N GLU A 457 -25.50 7.85 16.54
CA GLU A 457 -26.87 7.73 16.02
C GLU A 457 -27.56 9.10 15.88
N ALA A 458 -27.36 10.00 16.85
CA ALA A 458 -27.92 11.35 16.79
C ALA A 458 -27.41 12.10 15.56
N ILE A 459 -26.14 11.94 15.22
CA ILE A 459 -25.53 12.56 14.03
C ILE A 459 -26.02 11.90 12.75
N ALA A 460 -26.16 10.58 12.73
CA ALA A 460 -26.72 9.88 11.58
C ALA A 460 -28.16 10.37 11.28
N ARG A 461 -28.99 10.56 12.31
CA ARG A 461 -30.34 11.13 12.18
C ARG A 461 -30.30 12.58 11.68
N HIS A 462 -29.39 13.40 12.22
CA HIS A 462 -29.25 14.80 11.83
C HIS A 462 -28.75 14.96 10.38
N ALA A 463 -27.80 14.13 9.96
CA ALA A 463 -27.33 14.09 8.58
C ALA A 463 -28.41 13.57 7.62
N GLY A 464 -29.21 12.58 8.04
CA GLY A 464 -30.30 12.01 7.25
C GLY A 464 -31.46 12.99 7.02
N SER A 465 -31.75 13.87 7.99
CA SER A 465 -32.82 14.87 7.89
C SER A 465 -32.47 16.08 7.01
N HIS A 466 -31.19 16.28 6.70
CA HIS A 466 -30.68 17.42 5.92
C HIS A 466 -30.10 17.00 4.55
N ARG A 467 -30.56 15.88 3.99
CA ARG A 467 -30.15 15.49 2.63
C ARG A 467 -30.54 16.58 1.62
N PRO A 468 -29.60 17.19 0.89
CA PRO A 468 -29.96 17.82 -0.36
C PRO A 468 -30.49 16.71 -1.28
N ALA A 469 -31.57 16.98 -2.01
CA ALA A 469 -31.99 16.12 -3.12
C ALA A 469 -30.76 15.97 -4.03
N LEU A 470 -30.25 14.74 -4.17
CA LEU A 470 -29.17 14.46 -5.11
C LEU A 470 -29.72 14.72 -6.53
N PRO A 471 -28.97 15.38 -7.43
CA PRO A 471 -29.32 15.46 -8.84
C PRO A 471 -29.30 14.08 -9.52
#